data_AF-A0A329RFF4-F1
#
_entry.id   AF-A0A329RFF4-F1
#
_cell.length_a   1.000
_cell.length_b   1.000
_cell.length_c   1.000
_cell.angle_alpha   90.00
_cell.angle_beta   90.00
_cell.angle_gamma   90.00
#
_symmetry.space_group_name_H-M   'P 1'
#
loop_
_entity.id
_entity.type
_entity.pdbx_description
1 polymer ?
#
loop_
_entity_poly.entity_id
_entity_poly.type
_entity_poly.pdbx_seq_one_letter_code
_entity_poly.pdbx_strand_id
1 'polypeptide(L)'
;MDLVFCAKSTAASAITAPSEKMRIKSDGSNNFGPTGDSDWNMLRANKASSTLRFGANLAIKDCYSLTFNYTSTGSDSNYLSWNCYGTSNTLTLTAQDRVGINTSTPGAALHVAGSVASVQLGTSVTGTLTPSSFTAARTGTFSDTVSIICNEALKVGTRGIYISSDRRVKRSIEVIPNDIGRKFVEDVDPVKYVLIESNDDKEQLGYIAQDVAREHSLLISLAEDPSMKAGDDPWSMEGIRLSVSYERAIPLLHAALRDAFARIQELKKEVDELRSIIAE
;
A
#
# COMPACT_ATOMS: atom_id res chain seq x y z
N MET A 1 -37.36 29.58 -19.70
CA MET A 1 -36.95 30.61 -20.68
C MET A 1 -35.44 30.56 -20.70
N ASP A 2 -34.87 30.06 -21.79
CA ASP A 2 -33.42 29.96 -21.93
C ASP A 2 -32.88 31.29 -22.46
N LEU A 3 -31.86 31.79 -21.79
CA LEU A 3 -31.24 33.07 -22.07
C LEU A 3 -29.98 32.78 -22.89
N VAL A 4 -30.08 32.98 -24.20
CA VAL A 4 -28.96 32.86 -25.14
C VAL A 4 -28.41 34.26 -25.40
N PHE A 5 -27.13 34.46 -25.15
CA PHE A 5 -26.41 35.69 -25.47
C PHE A 5 -25.46 35.45 -26.64
N CYS A 6 -26.01 35.65 -27.84
CA CYS A 6 -25.24 35.99 -29.02
C CYS A 6 -25.01 37.50 -28.99
N ALA A 7 -23.93 38.00 -29.58
CA ALA A 7 -24.00 39.38 -30.04
C ALA A 7 -24.79 39.41 -31.40
N LYS A 8 -25.15 40.58 -31.96
CA LYS A 8 -25.63 40.74 -33.36
C LYS A 8 -24.68 41.67 -34.12
N SER A 9 -24.27 41.32 -35.35
CA SER A 9 -23.49 42.19 -36.26
C SER A 9 -24.46 42.78 -37.30
N THR A 10 -24.65 44.10 -37.32
CA THR A 10 -25.65 44.75 -38.20
C THR A 10 -25.21 46.02 -38.93
N ALA A 11 -23.91 46.28 -39.08
CA ALA A 11 -23.47 47.47 -39.82
C ALA A 11 -22.51 47.12 -40.98
N ALA A 12 -22.92 47.48 -42.21
CA ALA A 12 -22.10 47.49 -43.43
C ALA A 12 -21.00 48.57 -43.41
N SER A 13 -20.86 49.28 -42.29
CA SER A 13 -19.67 50.04 -41.92
C SER A 13 -19.44 49.74 -40.44
N ALA A 14 -18.52 48.81 -40.18
CA ALA A 14 -18.07 48.30 -38.88
C ALA A 14 -19.16 47.82 -37.88
N ILE A 15 -19.29 46.49 -37.71
CA ILE A 15 -18.90 45.77 -36.48
C ILE A 15 -19.03 44.25 -36.74
N THR A 16 -17.89 43.57 -36.60
CA THR A 16 -17.51 42.15 -36.60
C THR A 16 -18.60 41.14 -36.20
N ALA A 17 -18.53 39.91 -36.77
CA ALA A 17 -19.39 38.78 -36.43
C ALA A 17 -19.54 38.61 -34.90
N PRO A 18 -20.74 38.34 -34.39
CA PRO A 18 -20.98 38.69 -33.01
C PRO A 18 -20.87 37.42 -32.12
N SER A 19 -19.76 37.31 -31.38
CA SER A 19 -19.40 36.09 -30.66
C SER A 19 -20.46 35.68 -29.63
N GLU A 20 -20.94 34.43 -29.69
CA GLU A 20 -21.68 33.82 -28.59
C GLU A 20 -20.80 33.73 -27.34
N LYS A 21 -21.33 34.17 -26.19
CA LYS A 21 -20.59 34.27 -24.93
C LYS A 21 -21.24 33.48 -23.82
N MET A 22 -22.53 33.22 -23.87
CA MET A 22 -23.23 32.81 -22.67
C MET A 22 -24.58 32.16 -22.99
N ARG A 23 -24.83 30.95 -22.46
CA ARG A 23 -26.15 30.29 -22.50
C ARG A 23 -26.51 29.86 -21.09
N ILE A 24 -27.52 30.51 -20.51
CA ILE A 24 -28.16 30.10 -19.25
C ILE A 24 -29.46 29.40 -19.59
N LYS A 25 -29.61 28.18 -19.09
CA LYS A 25 -30.87 27.44 -19.22
C LYS A 25 -31.70 27.66 -17.96
N SER A 26 -33.02 27.58 -18.10
CA SER A 26 -33.96 27.75 -16.99
C SER A 26 -33.88 26.69 -15.87
N ASP A 27 -33.02 25.69 -16.03
CA ASP A 27 -32.71 24.62 -15.07
C ASP A 27 -31.51 24.91 -14.15
N GLY A 28 -30.84 26.07 -14.31
CA GLY A 28 -29.67 26.48 -13.51
C GLY A 28 -28.31 26.06 -14.08
N SER A 29 -28.26 25.44 -15.27
CA SER A 29 -27.02 25.12 -15.99
C SER A 29 -26.57 26.25 -16.94
N ASN A 30 -25.25 26.39 -17.07
CA ASN A 30 -24.61 27.60 -17.56
C ASN A 30 -23.38 27.29 -18.44
N ASN A 31 -23.18 28.03 -19.53
CA ASN A 31 -21.99 28.04 -20.40
C ASN A 31 -21.56 29.50 -20.60
N PHE A 32 -20.29 29.92 -20.32
CA PHE A 32 -19.85 31.34 -20.32
C PHE A 32 -18.40 31.59 -20.85
N GLY A 33 -18.19 32.43 -21.89
CA GLY A 33 -16.90 32.98 -22.43
C GLY A 33 -16.70 32.74 -23.96
N PRO A 34 -16.00 33.63 -24.75
CA PRO A 34 -14.53 33.75 -24.72
C PRO A 34 -13.93 34.74 -23.71
N THR A 35 -12.60 34.79 -23.65
CA THR A 35 -11.72 34.51 -22.50
C THR A 35 -11.55 35.55 -21.37
N GLY A 36 -11.36 35.07 -20.13
CA GLY A 36 -11.04 35.91 -18.94
C GLY A 36 -10.95 35.15 -17.60
N ASP A 37 -11.79 34.13 -17.41
CA ASP A 37 -11.41 32.83 -16.85
C ASP A 37 -12.25 31.81 -17.60
N SER A 38 -11.91 31.73 -18.88
CA SER A 38 -12.50 30.82 -19.84
C SER A 38 -11.76 29.53 -19.71
N ASP A 39 -12.47 28.49 -19.32
CA ASP A 39 -12.54 27.35 -20.23
C ASP A 39 -13.85 26.62 -19.98
N TRP A 40 -14.17 26.24 -18.74
CA TRP A 40 -15.48 25.64 -18.37
C TRP A 40 -15.70 25.75 -16.86
N ASN A 41 -16.63 26.61 -16.40
CA ASN A 41 -16.81 26.90 -14.97
C ASN A 41 -18.14 26.34 -14.42
N MET A 42 -18.09 25.50 -13.38
CA MET A 42 -19.26 24.99 -12.65
C MET A 42 -19.44 25.70 -11.30
N LEU A 43 -19.46 27.03 -11.30
CA LEU A 43 -19.81 27.80 -10.10
C LEU A 43 -21.33 27.86 -9.97
N ARG A 44 -21.86 27.25 -8.92
CA ARG A 44 -23.24 27.49 -8.49
C ARG A 44 -23.28 28.75 -7.64
N ALA A 45 -24.24 29.63 -7.91
CA ALA A 45 -24.45 30.86 -7.12
C ALA A 45 -24.84 30.56 -5.66
N ASN A 46 -25.42 29.38 -5.41
CA ASN A 46 -25.74 28.91 -4.08
C ASN A 46 -24.56 28.11 -3.51
N LYS A 47 -24.10 28.47 -2.30
CA LYS A 47 -22.98 27.89 -1.56
C LYS A 47 -23.27 26.41 -1.22
N ALA A 48 -23.06 25.53 -2.19
CA ALA A 48 -23.44 24.13 -2.12
C ALA A 48 -22.50 23.25 -2.93
N SER A 49 -22.49 21.95 -2.62
CA SER A 49 -21.73 20.98 -3.38
C SER A 49 -22.15 20.97 -4.84
N SER A 50 -21.16 20.89 -5.72
CA SER A 50 -21.35 20.92 -7.17
C SER A 50 -20.68 19.71 -7.78
N THR A 51 -21.43 19.00 -8.62
CA THR A 51 -20.97 17.75 -9.22
C THR A 51 -20.98 17.85 -10.73
N LEU A 52 -19.82 17.63 -11.34
CA LEU A 52 -19.69 17.25 -12.73
C LEU A 52 -19.77 15.73 -12.82
N ARG A 53 -20.52 15.21 -13.78
CA ARG A 53 -20.68 13.77 -13.99
C ARG A 53 -20.23 13.41 -15.39
N PHE A 54 -19.54 12.28 -15.49
CA PHE A 54 -19.10 11.65 -16.72
C PHE A 54 -19.65 10.22 -16.73
N GLY A 55 -20.12 9.75 -17.89
CA GLY A 55 -20.65 8.39 -18.04
C GLY A 55 -22.16 8.34 -18.29
N ALA A 56 -22.70 7.12 -18.36
CA ALA A 56 -23.99 6.86 -19.00
C ALA A 56 -25.15 6.60 -18.02
N ASN A 57 -24.88 6.09 -16.82
CA ASN A 57 -25.92 5.62 -15.91
C ASN A 57 -25.61 5.91 -14.44
N LEU A 58 -26.62 6.35 -13.68
CA LEU A 58 -26.60 6.63 -12.24
C LEU A 58 -27.23 5.49 -11.44
N ALA A 59 -26.88 4.25 -11.77
CA ALA A 59 -27.35 3.05 -11.08
C ALA A 59 -26.28 1.95 -10.98
N ILE A 60 -25.21 2.05 -11.76
CA ILE A 60 -24.14 1.05 -11.88
C ILE A 60 -22.79 1.78 -12.03
N LYS A 61 -21.67 1.05 -11.96
CA LYS A 61 -20.29 1.58 -11.99
C LYS A 61 -19.86 2.20 -13.35
N ASP A 62 -20.82 2.66 -14.14
CA ASP A 62 -20.66 3.23 -15.49
C ASP A 62 -20.70 4.76 -15.49
N CYS A 63 -20.59 5.38 -14.31
CA CYS A 63 -20.39 6.82 -14.20
C CYS A 63 -19.37 7.16 -13.12
N TYR A 64 -18.66 8.25 -13.36
CA TYR A 64 -17.80 8.90 -12.39
C TYR A 64 -18.29 10.31 -12.14
N SER A 65 -18.17 10.74 -10.89
CA SER A 65 -18.48 12.09 -10.46
C SER A 65 -17.22 12.79 -9.98
N LEU A 66 -17.02 14.00 -10.47
CA LEU A 66 -16.13 14.99 -9.88
C LEU A 66 -16.99 15.94 -9.06
N THR A 67 -16.89 15.88 -7.74
CA THR A 67 -17.70 16.69 -6.84
C THR A 67 -16.82 17.61 -6.02
N PHE A 68 -17.08 18.91 -6.12
CA PHE A 68 -16.66 19.84 -5.07
C PHE A 68 -17.63 19.73 -3.91
N ASN A 69 -17.15 19.22 -2.78
CA ASN A 69 -17.92 19.06 -1.56
C ASN A 69 -17.74 20.33 -0.73
N TYR A 70 -18.81 21.10 -0.66
CA TYR A 70 -18.84 22.35 0.09
C TYR A 70 -19.37 22.10 1.49
N THR A 71 -18.56 22.45 2.49
CA THR A 71 -18.96 22.45 3.90
C THR A 71 -19.36 23.86 4.33
N SER A 72 -18.45 24.83 4.18
CA SER A 72 -18.69 26.24 4.46
C SER A 72 -17.65 27.13 3.78
N THR A 73 -17.93 28.43 3.68
CA THR A 73 -17.05 29.38 2.97
C THR A 73 -15.70 29.49 3.68
N GLY A 74 -14.61 29.28 2.95
CA GLY A 74 -13.25 29.35 3.49
C GLY A 74 -12.88 28.18 4.41
N SER A 75 -13.66 27.09 4.42
CA SER A 75 -13.38 25.93 5.26
C SER A 75 -12.33 25.00 4.68
N ASP A 76 -11.42 24.57 5.54
CA ASP A 76 -10.47 23.48 5.30
C ASP A 76 -11.14 22.12 5.09
N SER A 77 -12.41 21.99 5.51
CA SER A 77 -13.24 20.80 5.26
C SER A 77 -13.93 20.83 3.89
N ASN A 78 -13.66 21.83 3.05
CA ASN A 78 -14.00 21.74 1.64
C ASN A 78 -13.03 20.80 0.94
N TYR A 79 -13.53 20.00 0.00
CA TYR A 79 -12.67 19.09 -0.75
C TYR A 79 -13.26 18.73 -2.11
N LEU A 80 -12.36 18.44 -3.04
CA LEU A 80 -12.70 17.84 -4.33
C LEU A 80 -12.66 16.31 -4.18
N SER A 81 -13.67 15.61 -4.69
CA SER A 81 -13.69 14.15 -4.70
C SER A 81 -13.98 13.60 -6.08
N TRP A 82 -13.27 12.55 -6.44
CA TRP A 82 -13.58 11.68 -7.57
C TRP A 82 -14.13 10.37 -7.06
N ASN A 83 -15.32 9.99 -7.53
CA ASN A 83 -15.99 8.75 -7.12
C ASN A 83 -16.62 8.06 -8.32
N CYS A 84 -16.60 6.73 -8.31
CA CYS A 84 -17.48 5.94 -9.16
C CYS A 84 -18.90 5.95 -8.56
N TYR A 85 -19.92 5.61 -9.35
CA TYR A 85 -21.27 5.44 -8.84
C TYR A 85 -21.30 4.51 -7.62
N GLY A 86 -22.00 4.94 -6.56
CA GLY A 86 -22.16 4.14 -5.34
C GLY A 86 -20.90 4.02 -4.47
N THR A 87 -19.78 4.63 -4.86
CA THR A 87 -18.57 4.71 -4.02
C THR A 87 -18.44 6.09 -3.38
N SER A 88 -17.59 6.19 -2.36
CA SER A 88 -17.28 7.45 -1.71
C SER A 88 -15.79 7.50 -1.39
N ASN A 89 -15.24 8.71 -1.47
CA ASN A 89 -13.84 9.03 -1.17
C ASN A 89 -12.82 8.21 -1.96
N THR A 90 -13.12 7.78 -3.20
CA THR A 90 -12.17 6.99 -4.00
C THR A 90 -10.85 7.76 -4.18
N LEU A 91 -10.93 9.04 -4.53
CA LEU A 91 -9.82 10.00 -4.45
C LEU A 91 -10.36 11.33 -3.91
N THR A 92 -9.64 11.92 -2.97
CA THR A 92 -9.99 13.19 -2.32
C THR A 92 -8.80 14.14 -2.39
N LEU A 93 -9.05 15.40 -2.76
CA LEU A 93 -8.11 16.52 -2.61
C LEU A 93 -8.74 17.55 -1.67
N THR A 94 -8.18 17.71 -0.48
CA THR A 94 -8.70 18.65 0.54
C THR A 94 -8.23 20.08 0.29
N ALA A 95 -8.94 21.07 0.81
CA ALA A 95 -8.48 22.46 0.84
C ALA A 95 -7.19 22.70 1.66
N GLN A 96 -6.74 21.72 2.44
CA GLN A 96 -5.45 21.73 3.15
C GLN A 96 -4.28 21.11 2.36
N ASP A 97 -4.40 21.00 1.03
CA ASP A 97 -3.38 20.45 0.14
C ASP A 97 -2.99 18.99 0.41
N ARG A 98 -3.96 18.16 0.79
CA ARG A 98 -3.77 16.73 1.06
C ARG A 98 -4.56 15.85 0.11
N VAL A 99 -3.96 14.72 -0.24
CA VAL A 99 -4.56 13.67 -1.06
C VAL A 99 -4.97 12.50 -0.16
N GLY A 100 -6.25 12.14 -0.23
CA GLY A 100 -6.81 10.96 0.43
C GLY A 100 -7.23 9.91 -0.61
N ILE A 101 -6.90 8.65 -0.39
CA ILE A 101 -7.46 7.51 -1.12
C ILE A 101 -8.31 6.72 -0.12
N ASN A 102 -9.58 6.50 -0.45
CA ASN A 102 -10.58 5.86 0.42
C ASN A 102 -10.77 6.56 1.79
N THR A 103 -10.48 7.86 1.85
CA THR A 103 -10.73 8.72 3.02
C THR A 103 -10.99 10.17 2.58
N SER A 104 -11.84 10.89 3.31
CA SER A 104 -12.03 12.34 3.17
C SER A 104 -11.25 13.17 4.19
N THR A 105 -10.58 12.50 5.15
CA THR A 105 -9.84 13.14 6.26
C THR A 105 -8.39 12.65 6.30
N PRO A 106 -7.58 12.98 5.28
CA PRO A 106 -6.18 12.57 5.24
C PRO A 106 -5.38 13.16 6.41
N GLY A 107 -4.68 12.28 7.17
CA GLY A 107 -3.84 12.66 8.30
C GLY A 107 -2.43 13.10 7.92
N ALA A 108 -2.05 12.93 6.65
CA ALA A 108 -0.78 13.33 6.05
C ALA A 108 -1.03 13.86 4.63
N ALA A 109 0.02 14.38 3.98
CA ALA A 109 -0.08 14.91 2.60
C ALA A 109 -0.62 13.87 1.61
N LEU A 110 -0.28 12.59 1.79
CA LEU A 110 -0.91 11.45 1.15
C LEU A 110 -1.36 10.48 2.24
N HIS A 111 -2.65 10.15 2.29
CA HIS A 111 -3.20 9.13 3.19
C HIS A 111 -4.03 8.13 2.38
N VAL A 112 -3.52 6.89 2.28
CA VAL A 112 -4.26 5.77 1.71
C VAL A 112 -4.91 5.00 2.85
N ALA A 113 -6.23 5.09 2.96
CA ALA A 113 -7.00 4.43 4.00
C ALA A 113 -7.54 3.08 3.50
N GLY A 114 -7.48 2.06 4.34
CA GLY A 114 -7.85 0.71 3.92
C GLY A 114 -6.79 0.07 3.01
N SER A 115 -7.11 -1.13 2.56
CA SER A 115 -6.17 -2.03 1.90
C SER A 115 -6.92 -2.95 0.96
N VAL A 116 -6.25 -3.39 -0.10
CA VAL A 116 -6.71 -4.54 -0.87
C VAL A 116 -6.16 -5.78 -0.19
N ALA A 117 -7.03 -6.77 0.02
CA ALA A 117 -6.60 -8.11 0.38
C ALA A 117 -5.91 -8.71 -0.85
N SER A 118 -4.60 -8.95 -0.81
CA SER A 118 -4.03 -9.92 -1.74
C SER A 118 -4.59 -11.29 -1.33
N VAL A 119 -5.33 -11.92 -2.24
CA VAL A 119 -5.98 -13.23 -2.07
C VAL A 119 -4.88 -14.28 -1.86
N GLN A 120 -4.86 -14.99 -0.73
CA GLN A 120 -5.61 -16.21 -0.42
C GLN A 120 -5.27 -17.40 -1.33
N LEU A 121 -4.20 -18.14 -1.00
CA LEU A 121 -4.07 -19.53 -1.43
C LEU A 121 -5.17 -20.36 -0.73
N GLY A 122 -6.05 -20.94 -1.53
CA GLY A 122 -7.06 -21.88 -1.09
C GLY A 122 -7.11 -23.08 -2.04
N THR A 123 -6.26 -24.08 -1.78
CA THR A 123 -6.57 -25.53 -1.85
C THR A 123 -5.32 -26.34 -1.46
N SER A 124 -5.46 -27.15 -0.41
CA SER A 124 -4.63 -28.28 0.05
C SER A 124 -3.31 -28.60 -0.66
N VAL A 125 -2.19 -28.55 0.07
CA VAL A 125 -1.08 -29.52 -0.14
C VAL A 125 -1.18 -30.55 0.99
N THR A 126 -1.74 -31.71 0.65
CA THR A 126 -1.54 -32.95 1.40
C THR A 126 -0.25 -33.57 0.88
N GLY A 127 0.83 -33.52 1.67
CA GLY A 127 2.09 -34.18 1.38
C GLY A 127 2.83 -34.49 2.69
N THR A 128 2.77 -35.75 3.10
CA THR A 128 3.29 -36.31 4.35
C THR A 128 4.82 -36.30 4.39
N LEU A 129 5.41 -35.91 5.53
CA LEU A 129 6.70 -36.45 5.98
C LEU A 129 6.64 -36.69 7.50
N THR A 130 6.72 -37.95 7.92
CA THR A 130 7.08 -38.34 9.30
C THR A 130 8.11 -39.45 9.22
N PRO A 131 9.05 -39.51 10.17
CA PRO A 131 8.94 -40.62 11.12
C PRO A 131 8.86 -40.25 12.60
N SER A 132 8.67 -38.98 13.00
CA SER A 132 8.35 -38.65 14.41
C SER A 132 7.91 -37.20 14.62
N SER A 133 6.59 -36.99 14.48
CA SER A 133 5.77 -36.10 15.30
C SER A 133 6.06 -34.58 15.32
N PHE A 134 5.57 -33.86 14.31
CA PHE A 134 5.01 -32.52 14.51
C PHE A 134 3.70 -32.39 13.71
N THR A 135 2.58 -32.23 14.40
CA THR A 135 1.26 -32.03 13.78
C THR A 135 0.82 -30.59 13.98
N ALA A 136 0.99 -29.76 12.95
CA ALA A 136 0.26 -28.51 12.82
C ALA A 136 -0.21 -28.37 11.36
N ALA A 137 -1.35 -28.98 11.04
CA ALA A 137 -2.09 -28.66 9.84
C ALA A 137 -2.60 -27.22 9.98
N ARG A 138 -1.95 -26.26 9.31
CA ARG A 138 -2.53 -24.92 9.10
C ARG A 138 -3.31 -24.94 7.79
N THR A 139 -4.57 -25.36 7.86
CA THR A 139 -5.55 -25.09 6.80
C THR A 139 -5.99 -23.64 6.97
N GLY A 140 -5.35 -22.73 6.23
CA GLY A 140 -5.63 -21.32 6.37
C GLY A 140 -5.24 -20.57 5.11
N THR A 141 -6.20 -19.86 4.57
CA THR A 141 -5.97 -18.71 3.72
C THR A 141 -5.07 -17.70 4.43
N PHE A 142 -3.98 -17.31 3.80
CA PHE A 142 -3.21 -16.14 4.17
C PHE A 142 -3.57 -15.01 3.20
N SER A 143 -4.04 -13.89 3.74
CA SER A 143 -4.27 -12.68 2.98
C SER A 143 -3.58 -11.55 3.72
N ASP A 144 -2.67 -10.88 3.02
CA ASP A 144 -2.05 -9.66 3.52
C ASP A 144 -2.82 -8.45 2.98
N THR A 145 -2.99 -7.47 3.87
CA THR A 145 -3.62 -6.21 3.53
C THR A 145 -2.58 -5.24 3.01
N VAL A 146 -2.62 -4.93 1.72
CA VAL A 146 -1.70 -3.97 1.10
C VAL A 146 -2.44 -2.70 0.71
N SER A 147 -1.94 -1.56 1.17
CA SER A 147 -2.47 -0.24 0.82
C SER A 147 -1.70 0.44 -0.32
N ILE A 148 -0.40 0.17 -0.44
CA ILE A 148 0.49 0.80 -1.43
C ILE A 148 1.43 -0.28 -2.00
N ILE A 149 1.54 -0.34 -3.33
CA ILE A 149 2.47 -1.21 -4.07
C ILE A 149 3.46 -0.31 -4.83
N CYS A 150 4.75 -0.64 -4.75
CA CYS A 150 5.82 0.03 -5.51
C CYS A 150 6.61 -1.04 -6.27
N ASN A 151 6.82 -0.84 -7.57
CA ASN A 151 7.57 -1.80 -8.41
C ASN A 151 9.09 -1.74 -8.19
N GLU A 152 9.59 -0.62 -7.67
CA GLU A 152 11.00 -0.41 -7.36
C GLU A 152 11.16 -0.05 -5.86
N ALA A 153 12.01 0.93 -5.55
CA ALA A 153 12.30 1.32 -4.18
C ALA A 153 11.35 2.41 -3.65
N LEU A 154 11.00 2.29 -2.37
CA LEU A 154 10.42 3.39 -1.59
C LEU A 154 11.54 4.19 -0.93
N LYS A 155 11.91 5.33 -1.52
CA LYS A 155 12.87 6.26 -0.90
C LYS A 155 12.19 7.04 0.21
N VAL A 156 12.65 6.84 1.44
CA VAL A 156 12.28 7.67 2.59
C VAL A 156 13.39 8.67 2.88
N GLY A 157 13.02 9.90 3.24
CA GLY A 157 13.99 10.92 3.66
C GLY A 157 14.64 10.61 5.02
N THR A 158 15.08 11.64 5.73
CA THR A 158 15.92 11.53 6.95
C THR A 158 15.32 10.74 8.12
N ARG A 159 14.02 10.42 8.11
CA ARG A 159 13.32 9.86 9.28
C ARG A 159 13.15 8.33 9.21
N GLY A 160 12.49 7.82 8.17
CA GLY A 160 12.30 6.38 7.97
C GLY A 160 10.83 5.92 8.02
N ILE A 161 10.65 4.60 7.99
CA ILE A 161 9.36 3.91 8.03
C ILE A 161 9.01 3.63 9.50
N TYR A 162 7.84 4.07 9.94
CA TYR A 162 7.38 3.86 11.31
C TYR A 162 6.46 2.65 11.40
N ILE A 163 6.84 1.67 12.24
CA ILE A 163 6.04 0.47 12.52
C ILE A 163 5.52 0.58 13.96
N SER A 164 4.20 0.75 14.13
CA SER A 164 3.59 0.86 15.46
C SER A 164 3.65 -0.47 16.22
N SER A 165 4.13 -0.43 17.46
CA SER A 165 4.42 -1.65 18.24
C SER A 165 3.97 -1.54 19.71
N ASP A 166 2.91 -0.77 19.97
CA ASP A 166 2.41 -0.49 21.32
C ASP A 166 1.89 -1.76 22.03
N ARG A 167 2.24 -1.94 23.32
CA ARG A 167 1.82 -3.11 24.11
C ARG A 167 0.30 -3.20 24.26
N ARG A 168 -0.41 -2.07 24.29
CA ARG A 168 -1.86 -2.00 24.54
C ARG A 168 -2.70 -2.55 23.40
N VAL A 169 -2.14 -2.62 22.19
CA VAL A 169 -2.82 -3.21 21.01
C VAL A 169 -2.40 -4.66 20.76
N LYS A 170 -1.66 -5.28 21.69
CA LYS A 170 -1.15 -6.64 21.59
C LYS A 170 -1.73 -7.55 22.67
N ARG A 171 -1.88 -8.84 22.34
CA ARG A 171 -2.32 -9.90 23.24
C ARG A 171 -1.42 -11.12 23.07
N SER A 172 -1.41 -12.03 24.05
CA SER A 172 -0.60 -13.26 24.03
C SER A 172 0.88 -13.00 23.74
N ILE A 173 1.48 -12.08 24.50
CA ILE A 173 2.88 -11.68 24.31
C ILE A 173 3.78 -12.71 25.00
N GLU A 174 4.52 -13.45 24.20
CA GLU A 174 5.50 -14.44 24.65
C GLU A 174 6.91 -14.04 24.18
N VAL A 175 7.93 -14.41 24.95
CA VAL A 175 9.31 -14.21 24.56
C VAL A 175 9.66 -15.26 23.51
N ILE A 176 10.31 -14.85 22.42
CA ILE A 176 10.82 -15.78 21.41
C ILE A 176 11.83 -16.74 22.08
N PRO A 177 11.57 -18.06 22.06
CA PRO A 177 12.51 -19.07 22.53
C PRO A 177 13.85 -19.01 21.79
N ASN A 178 14.94 -19.24 22.50
CA ASN A 178 16.29 -19.09 21.96
C ASN A 178 16.59 -20.10 20.82
N ASP A 179 16.06 -21.31 20.93
CA ASP A 179 16.16 -22.38 19.95
C ASP A 179 15.55 -21.98 18.60
N ILE A 180 14.43 -21.24 18.60
CA ILE A 180 13.82 -20.74 17.35
C ILE A 180 14.74 -19.73 16.66
N GLY A 181 15.34 -18.81 17.42
CA GLY A 181 16.28 -17.82 16.87
C GLY A 181 17.53 -18.50 16.33
N ARG A 182 18.10 -19.45 17.09
CA ARG A 182 19.29 -20.20 16.68
C ARG A 182 19.03 -21.01 15.41
N LYS A 183 17.92 -21.74 15.37
CA LYS A 183 17.49 -22.52 14.20
C LYS A 183 17.39 -21.64 12.95
N PHE A 184 16.87 -20.41 13.06
CA PHE A 184 16.83 -19.48 11.93
C PHE A 184 18.22 -19.14 11.38
N VAL A 185 19.21 -18.93 12.26
CA VAL A 185 20.59 -18.63 11.85
C VAL A 185 21.30 -19.86 11.27
N GLU A 186 20.93 -21.06 11.70
CA GLU A 186 21.51 -22.33 11.24
C GLU A 186 20.91 -22.82 9.91
N ASP A 187 19.61 -22.58 9.69
CA ASP A 187 18.86 -23.13 8.55
C ASP A 187 18.83 -22.19 7.33
N VAL A 188 19.09 -20.89 7.51
CA VAL A 188 18.94 -19.88 6.46
C VAL A 188 20.24 -19.12 6.22
N ASP A 189 20.82 -19.32 5.04
CA ASP A 189 22.01 -18.60 4.59
C ASP A 189 21.67 -17.19 4.04
N PRO A 190 22.35 -16.12 4.50
CA PRO A 190 22.33 -14.84 3.81
C PRO A 190 23.18 -14.93 2.53
N VAL A 191 22.63 -14.46 1.41
CA VAL A 191 23.23 -14.60 0.08
C VAL A 191 23.51 -13.25 -0.58
N LYS A 192 24.36 -13.29 -1.61
CA LYS A 192 24.49 -12.22 -2.60
C LYS A 192 23.85 -12.66 -3.91
N TYR A 193 23.12 -11.79 -4.58
CA TYR A 193 22.50 -12.10 -5.85
C TYR A 193 22.44 -10.87 -6.78
N VAL A 194 22.20 -11.11 -8.06
CA VAL A 194 21.87 -10.10 -9.07
C VAL A 194 20.51 -10.46 -9.65
N LEU A 195 19.65 -9.47 -9.86
CA LEU A 195 18.32 -9.71 -10.43
C LEU A 195 18.42 -10.00 -11.93
N ILE A 196 17.80 -11.09 -12.38
CA ILE A 196 17.82 -11.53 -13.78
C ILE A 196 17.22 -10.47 -14.72
N GLU A 197 16.21 -9.74 -14.26
CA GLU A 197 15.50 -8.72 -15.06
C GLU A 197 16.04 -7.31 -14.87
N SER A 198 17.13 -7.14 -14.10
CA SER A 198 17.78 -5.84 -13.92
C SER A 198 18.77 -5.61 -15.06
N ASN A 199 18.69 -4.44 -15.71
CA ASN A 199 19.70 -3.99 -16.68
C ASN A 199 21.02 -3.56 -16.00
N ASP A 200 21.09 -3.67 -14.67
CA ASP A 200 22.22 -3.27 -13.85
C ASP A 200 22.70 -4.49 -13.05
N ASP A 201 23.94 -4.91 -13.28
CA ASP A 201 24.60 -6.06 -12.63
C ASP A 201 24.98 -5.76 -11.17
N LYS A 202 24.14 -4.99 -10.47
CA LYS A 202 24.36 -4.61 -9.08
C LYS A 202 24.09 -5.79 -8.17
N GLU A 203 25.13 -6.20 -7.46
CA GLU A 203 25.02 -7.15 -6.36
C GLU A 203 24.11 -6.60 -5.26
N GLN A 204 23.19 -7.46 -4.82
CA GLN A 204 22.29 -7.22 -3.69
C GLN A 204 22.57 -8.25 -2.60
N LEU A 205 22.33 -7.86 -1.34
CA LEU A 205 22.40 -8.75 -0.19
C LEU A 205 20.98 -9.11 0.24
N GLY A 206 20.73 -10.37 0.56
CA GLY A 206 19.41 -10.78 1.03
C GLY A 206 19.30 -12.25 1.38
N TYR A 207 18.08 -12.77 1.26
CA TYR A 207 17.74 -14.16 1.47
C TYR A 207 16.98 -14.68 0.26
N ILE A 208 17.07 -15.98 0.01
CA ILE A 208 16.18 -16.64 -0.93
C ILE A 208 14.87 -16.97 -0.22
N ALA A 209 13.75 -16.47 -0.74
CA ALA A 209 12.45 -16.62 -0.08
C ALA A 209 12.02 -18.09 0.05
N GLN A 210 12.36 -18.94 -0.92
CA GLN A 210 12.08 -20.38 -0.90
C GLN A 210 12.82 -21.10 0.24
N ASP A 211 14.08 -20.74 0.50
CA ASP A 211 14.86 -21.32 1.59
C ASP A 211 14.28 -20.92 2.96
N VAL A 212 13.90 -19.64 3.10
CA VAL A 212 13.21 -19.14 4.30
C VAL A 212 11.84 -19.81 4.48
N ALA A 213 11.10 -20.08 3.40
CA ALA A 213 9.77 -20.65 3.45
C ALA A 213 9.72 -22.07 4.03
N ARG A 214 10.78 -22.87 3.83
CA ARG A 214 10.85 -24.27 4.27
C ARG A 214 10.66 -24.43 5.79
N GLU A 215 11.36 -23.62 6.57
CA GLU A 215 11.41 -23.75 8.03
C GLU A 215 10.81 -22.53 8.76
N HIS A 216 10.71 -21.37 8.08
CA HIS A 216 10.34 -20.08 8.67
C HIS A 216 9.24 -19.35 7.88
N SER A 217 8.19 -20.07 7.49
CA SER A 217 7.06 -19.55 6.71
C SER A 217 6.36 -18.30 7.29
N LEU A 218 6.48 -18.03 8.60
CA LEU A 218 5.95 -16.79 9.23
C LEU A 218 6.65 -15.50 8.76
N LEU A 219 7.82 -15.62 8.13
CA LEU A 219 8.57 -14.53 7.53
C LEU A 219 8.22 -14.30 6.06
N ILE A 220 7.35 -15.13 5.47
CA ILE A 220 7.02 -15.07 4.05
C ILE A 220 5.66 -14.40 3.85
N SER A 221 5.65 -13.43 2.94
CA SER A 221 4.44 -12.89 2.33
C SER A 221 4.35 -13.36 0.89
N LEU A 222 3.13 -13.52 0.40
CA LEU A 222 2.84 -13.95 -0.96
C LEU A 222 2.08 -12.85 -1.71
N ALA A 223 2.42 -12.68 -2.98
CA ALA A 223 1.71 -11.78 -3.91
C ALA A 223 1.43 -12.51 -5.23
N GLU A 224 0.27 -12.25 -5.82
CA GLU A 224 -0.04 -12.71 -7.18
C GLU A 224 0.88 -11.99 -8.17
N ASP A 225 1.53 -12.77 -9.02
CA ASP A 225 2.34 -12.29 -10.12
C ASP A 225 2.26 -13.30 -11.28
N PRO A 226 1.41 -13.04 -12.29
CA PRO A 226 1.23 -13.94 -13.43
C PRO A 226 2.50 -14.21 -14.25
N SER A 227 3.58 -13.45 -14.07
CA SER A 227 4.85 -13.68 -14.76
C SER A 227 5.70 -14.79 -14.12
N MET A 228 5.40 -15.17 -12.87
CA MET A 228 6.15 -16.20 -12.14
C MET A 228 5.85 -17.60 -12.68
N LYS A 229 6.91 -18.32 -13.06
CA LYS A 229 6.82 -19.72 -13.51
C LYS A 229 7.01 -20.67 -12.34
N ALA A 230 6.41 -21.85 -12.42
CA ALA A 230 6.72 -22.93 -11.50
C ALA A 230 8.22 -23.29 -11.54
N GLY A 231 8.81 -23.52 -10.37
CA GLY A 231 10.15 -24.05 -10.22
C GLY A 231 10.15 -25.52 -9.82
N ASP A 232 11.35 -26.09 -9.64
CA ASP A 232 11.53 -27.50 -9.29
C ASP A 232 11.24 -27.79 -7.80
N ASP A 233 11.22 -26.76 -6.95
CA ASP A 233 10.96 -26.90 -5.52
C ASP A 233 9.48 -26.60 -5.16
N PRO A 234 8.94 -27.21 -4.09
CA PRO A 234 7.53 -27.03 -3.70
C PRO A 234 7.10 -25.59 -3.38
N TRP A 235 8.05 -24.68 -3.16
CA TRP A 235 7.77 -23.30 -2.79
C TRP A 235 7.79 -22.34 -3.99
N SER A 236 8.27 -22.79 -5.15
CA SER A 236 8.25 -22.02 -6.40
C SER A 236 6.95 -22.28 -7.19
N MET A 237 5.86 -21.69 -6.72
CA MET A 237 4.53 -21.83 -7.32
C MET A 237 4.35 -20.92 -8.54
N GLU A 238 3.65 -21.42 -9.57
CA GLU A 238 3.26 -20.61 -10.73
C GLU A 238 2.31 -19.47 -10.34
N GLY A 239 2.51 -18.30 -10.92
CA GLY A 239 1.66 -17.13 -10.70
C GLY A 239 1.83 -16.45 -9.34
N ILE A 240 2.79 -16.87 -8.52
CA ILE A 240 2.99 -16.38 -7.15
C ILE A 240 4.42 -15.93 -6.93
N ARG A 241 4.59 -14.70 -6.43
CA ARG A 241 5.86 -14.14 -5.98
C ARG A 241 5.94 -14.21 -4.45
N LEU A 242 7.01 -14.79 -3.93
CA LEU A 242 7.32 -14.78 -2.49
C LEU A 242 8.12 -13.54 -2.11
N SER A 243 7.94 -13.05 -0.89
CA SER A 243 8.67 -11.92 -0.33
C SER A 243 9.04 -12.20 1.13
N VAL A 244 10.28 -11.87 1.52
CA VAL A 244 10.75 -12.02 2.90
C VAL A 244 10.45 -10.75 3.69
N SER A 245 9.84 -10.91 4.86
CA SER A 245 9.61 -9.86 5.85
C SER A 245 10.88 -9.61 6.67
N TYR A 246 11.82 -8.84 6.12
CA TYR A 246 13.11 -8.56 6.75
C TYR A 246 12.97 -7.94 8.15
N GLU A 247 11.96 -7.11 8.39
CA GLU A 247 11.70 -6.49 9.69
C GLU A 247 11.30 -7.50 10.77
N ARG A 248 10.72 -8.65 10.36
CA ARG A 248 10.34 -9.75 11.27
C ARG A 248 11.50 -10.71 11.53
N ALA A 249 12.51 -10.75 10.66
CA ALA A 249 13.73 -11.52 10.89
C ALA A 249 14.57 -10.92 12.03
N ILE A 250 14.54 -9.59 12.23
CA ILE A 250 15.35 -8.90 13.23
C ILE A 250 15.11 -9.43 14.67
N PRO A 251 13.86 -9.59 15.16
CA PRO A 251 13.62 -10.22 16.47
C PRO A 251 14.15 -11.65 16.62
N LEU A 252 14.15 -12.47 15.56
CA LEU A 252 14.72 -13.82 15.58
C LEU A 252 16.25 -13.76 15.72
N LEU A 253 16.89 -12.90 14.92
CA LEU A 253 18.33 -12.63 15.01
C LEU A 253 18.71 -12.10 16.40
N HIS A 254 17.89 -11.24 17.01
CA HIS A 254 18.09 -10.76 18.37
C HIS A 254 18.02 -11.92 19.39
N ALA A 255 17.06 -12.84 19.25
CA ALA A 255 16.94 -14.00 20.12
C ALA A 255 18.17 -14.92 20.00
N ALA A 256 18.65 -15.18 18.78
CA ALA A 256 19.87 -15.95 18.52
C ALA A 256 21.12 -15.29 19.14
N LEU A 257 21.25 -13.96 18.97
CA LEU A 257 22.38 -13.21 19.51
C LEU A 257 22.39 -13.21 21.05
N ARG A 258 21.22 -13.05 21.67
CA ARG A 258 21.06 -13.13 23.12
C ARG A 258 21.49 -14.50 23.65
N ASP A 259 21.10 -15.56 22.96
CA ASP A 259 21.48 -16.93 23.28
C ASP A 259 23.00 -17.16 23.14
N ALA A 260 23.59 -16.69 22.03
CA ALA A 260 25.03 -16.75 21.81
C ALA A 260 25.81 -16.04 22.92
N PHE A 261 25.36 -14.85 23.36
CA PHE A 261 26.00 -14.14 24.47
C PHE A 261 25.88 -14.87 25.80
N ALA A 262 24.73 -15.49 26.09
CA ALA A 262 24.56 -16.31 27.30
C ALA A 262 25.54 -17.49 27.31
N ARG A 263 25.68 -18.19 26.18
CA ARG A 263 26.62 -19.32 26.06
C ARG A 263 28.08 -18.86 26.17
N ILE A 264 28.43 -17.71 25.62
CA ILE A 264 29.77 -17.13 25.77
C ILE A 264 30.09 -16.83 27.24
N GLN A 265 29.13 -16.32 28.01
CA GLN A 265 29.33 -16.05 29.44
C GLN A 265 29.50 -17.34 30.24
N GLU A 266 28.69 -18.36 29.95
CA GLU A 266 28.79 -19.67 30.57
C GLU A 266 30.14 -20.33 30.29
N LEU A 267 30.57 -20.35 29.02
CA LEU A 267 31.87 -20.90 28.62
C LEU A 267 33.05 -20.15 29.26
N LYS A 268 32.96 -18.84 29.42
CA LYS A 268 33.99 -18.06 30.14
C LYS A 268 34.10 -18.49 31.60
N LYS A 269 32.97 -18.69 32.27
CA LYS A 269 32.93 -19.16 33.66
C LYS A 269 33.56 -20.55 33.79
N GLU A 270 33.21 -21.48 32.90
CA GLU A 270 33.81 -22.83 32.87
C GLU A 270 35.33 -22.75 32.66
N VAL A 271 35.80 -21.90 31.74
CA VAL A 271 37.23 -21.71 31.50
C VAL A 271 37.96 -21.14 32.72
N ASP A 272 37.36 -20.17 33.43
CA ASP A 272 37.96 -19.57 34.62
C ASP A 272 38.02 -20.57 35.79
N GLU A 273 36.98 -21.38 35.97
CA GLU A 273 36.95 -22.47 36.96
C GLU A 273 38.06 -23.51 36.66
N LEU A 274 38.18 -23.94 35.41
CA LEU A 274 39.24 -24.88 34.99
C LEU A 274 40.64 -24.29 35.19
N ARG A 275 40.83 -22.99 34.91
CA ARG A 275 42.11 -22.30 35.14
C ARG A 275 42.46 -22.24 36.62
N SER A 276 41.47 -22.07 37.51
CA SER A 276 41.69 -22.10 38.95
C SER A 276 42.14 -23.48 39.42
N ILE A 277 41.57 -24.56 38.87
CA ILE A 277 41.95 -25.94 39.24
C ILE A 277 43.37 -26.28 38.79
N ILE A 278 43.80 -25.80 37.61
CA ILE A 278 45.15 -26.06 37.07
C ILE A 278 46.24 -25.24 37.81
N ALA A 279 45.86 -24.15 38.48
CA ALA A 279 46.77 -23.28 39.20
C ALA A 279 47.08 -23.76 40.64
N GLU A 280 46.35 -24.77 41.16
CA GLU A 280 46.63 -25.48 42.41
C GLU A 280 47.48 -26.74 42.19
#